data_AF-A0A8J5K4X5-F1
#
_entry.id   AF-A0A8J5K4X5-F1
#
_cell.length_a   1.000
_cell.length_b   1.000
_cell.length_c   1.000
_cell.angle_alpha   90.00
_cell.angle_beta   90.00
_cell.angle_gamma   90.00
#
_symmetry.space_group_name_H-M   'P 1'
#
loop_
_entity.id
_entity.type
_entity.pdbx_description
1 polymer ?
#
loop_
_entity_poly.entity_id
_entity_poly.type
_entity_poly.pdbx_seq_one_letter_code
_entity_poly.pdbx_strand_id
1 'polypeptide(L)'
;MVGPRIGRYDDGEGALPMGSPTNAILGMFMLWWGWLGFNCGSTFGITGDRWKYAARTAVATLQSSIGGGLAGMSLSWYKNRRLEVADVVNSVLGALVSITAGCALFTTWEALFIGIIGGLISVMAMPLFDKLHIDDPVGATSVHGLCGMWAMIAIGLLVKKDSLLSMTKGKSGLLR
;
A
#
# COMPACT_ATOMS: atom_id res chain seq x y z
N MET A 1 21.94 -2.51 15.19
CA MET A 1 20.75 -1.66 14.93
C MET A 1 21.16 -0.21 15.15
N VAL A 2 20.66 0.73 14.32
CA VAL A 2 21.08 2.15 14.35
C VAL A 2 20.43 2.94 15.50
N GLY A 3 19.20 2.56 15.90
CA GLY A 3 18.46 3.29 16.94
C GLY A 3 17.83 4.58 16.44
N PRO A 4 17.13 5.33 17.31
CA PRO A 4 16.48 6.58 16.95
C PRO A 4 17.46 7.72 16.67
N ARG A 5 17.05 8.70 15.86
CA ARG A 5 17.82 9.94 15.65
C ARG A 5 18.01 10.64 17.01
N ILE A 6 19.16 11.31 17.15
CA ILE A 6 19.53 12.03 18.37
C ILE A 6 18.41 13.03 18.71
N GLY A 7 17.91 12.97 19.94
CA GLY A 7 16.85 13.85 20.45
C GLY A 7 15.44 13.58 19.91
N ARG A 8 15.22 12.53 19.11
CA ARG A 8 13.92 12.26 18.46
C ARG A 8 12.74 12.19 19.43
N TYR A 9 12.96 11.67 20.63
CA TYR A 9 11.92 11.38 21.63
C TYR A 9 12.06 12.21 22.91
N ASP A 10 12.96 13.20 22.95
CA ASP A 10 13.21 14.02 24.15
C ASP A 10 12.01 14.93 24.46
N ASP A 11 11.36 15.47 23.42
CA ASP A 11 10.17 16.31 23.51
C ASP A 11 8.86 15.52 23.30
N GLY A 12 8.93 14.19 23.37
CA GLY A 12 7.79 13.27 23.22
C GLY A 12 7.70 12.56 21.87
N GLU A 13 6.64 11.77 21.71
CA GLU A 13 6.43 10.84 20.58
C GLU A 13 5.80 11.48 19.34
N GLY A 14 5.50 12.78 19.40
CA GLY A 14 4.81 13.50 18.33
C GLY A 14 5.52 13.39 16.98
N ALA A 15 4.74 13.41 15.89
CA ALA A 15 5.29 13.42 14.55
C ALA A 15 6.10 14.71 14.31
N LEU A 16 7.31 14.56 13.78
CA LEU A 16 8.14 15.70 13.40
C LEU A 16 7.65 16.33 12.09
N PRO A 17 7.85 17.66 11.90
CA PRO A 17 7.44 18.32 10.67
C PRO A 17 8.17 17.76 9.45
N MET A 18 7.44 17.60 8.35
CA MET A 18 7.99 17.16 7.08
C MET A 18 8.86 18.27 6.46
N GLY A 19 10.09 17.92 6.05
CA GLY A 19 11.02 18.91 5.50
C GLY A 19 10.58 19.56 4.18
N SER A 20 9.98 18.79 3.27
CA SER A 20 9.42 19.32 2.01
C SER A 20 8.18 18.54 1.56
N PRO A 21 6.97 19.05 1.85
CA PRO A 21 5.72 18.43 1.42
C PRO A 21 5.59 18.30 -0.10
N THR A 22 6.05 19.31 -0.85
CA THR A 22 6.01 19.30 -2.32
C THR A 22 6.84 18.15 -2.90
N ASN A 23 8.05 17.92 -2.38
CA ASN A 23 8.90 16.82 -2.85
C ASN A 23 8.33 15.46 -2.46
N ALA A 24 7.71 15.33 -1.29
CA ALA A 24 7.04 14.10 -0.88
C ALA A 24 5.87 13.74 -1.81
N ILE A 25 5.05 14.73 -2.18
CA ILE A 25 3.94 14.54 -3.13
C ILE A 25 4.48 14.17 -4.53
N LEU A 26 5.51 14.87 -5.01
CA LEU A 26 6.16 14.54 -6.28
C LEU A 26 6.70 13.09 -6.27
N GLY A 27 7.39 12.70 -5.20
CA GLY A 27 7.89 11.34 -5.00
C GLY A 27 6.76 10.31 -5.00
N MET A 28 5.65 10.61 -4.33
CA MET A 28 4.46 9.75 -4.34
C MET A 28 3.92 9.55 -5.77
N PHE A 29 3.78 10.60 -6.57
CA PHE A 29 3.33 10.47 -7.96
C PHE A 29 4.31 9.66 -8.82
N MET A 30 5.62 9.88 -8.66
CA MET A 30 6.65 9.09 -9.35
C MET A 30 6.56 7.61 -8.98
N LEU A 31 6.41 7.30 -7.69
CA LEU A 31 6.24 5.94 -7.21
C LEU A 31 4.93 5.33 -7.69
N TRP A 32 3.83 6.08 -7.68
CA TRP A 32 2.52 5.60 -8.13
C TRP A 32 2.54 5.23 -9.62
N TRP A 33 3.11 6.10 -10.46
CA TRP A 33 3.29 5.80 -11.88
C TRP A 33 4.26 4.63 -12.10
N GLY A 34 5.39 4.61 -11.39
CA GLY A 34 6.33 3.49 -11.40
C GLY A 34 5.69 2.17 -10.97
N TRP A 35 4.73 2.20 -10.05
CA TRP A 35 4.03 1.03 -9.53
C TRP A 35 3.16 0.35 -10.60
N LEU A 36 2.60 1.13 -11.53
CA LEU A 36 1.92 0.55 -12.69
C LEU A 36 2.89 -0.26 -13.54
N GLY A 37 4.10 0.28 -13.80
CA GLY A 37 5.16 -0.46 -14.48
C GLY A 37 5.59 -1.72 -13.72
N PHE A 38 5.77 -1.61 -12.40
CA PHE A 38 6.16 -2.71 -11.52
C PHE A 38 5.14 -3.86 -11.54
N ASN A 39 3.87 -3.54 -11.29
CA ASN A 39 2.82 -4.55 -11.21
C ASN A 39 2.47 -5.11 -12.60
N CYS A 40 2.25 -4.26 -13.60
CA CYS A 40 1.89 -4.72 -14.95
C CYS A 40 3.05 -5.47 -15.62
N GLY A 41 4.29 -5.04 -15.41
CA GLY A 41 5.48 -5.73 -15.91
C GLY A 41 5.67 -7.13 -15.31
N SER A 42 5.18 -7.34 -14.09
CA SER A 42 5.22 -8.63 -13.39
C SER A 42 4.29 -9.70 -13.99
N THR A 43 3.57 -9.41 -15.07
CA THR A 43 2.88 -10.42 -15.89
C THR A 43 3.82 -11.07 -16.92
N PHE A 44 5.07 -10.60 -17.04
CA PHE A 44 6.13 -11.15 -17.88
C PHE A 44 5.72 -11.29 -19.36
N GLY A 45 5.02 -10.29 -19.89
CA GLY A 45 4.73 -10.17 -21.31
C GLY A 45 3.27 -9.90 -21.64
N ILE A 46 3.02 -9.77 -22.95
CA ILE A 46 1.70 -9.45 -23.53
C ILE A 46 1.17 -10.55 -24.47
N THR A 47 2.02 -11.49 -24.86
CA THR A 47 1.65 -12.61 -25.73
C THR A 47 0.98 -13.73 -24.94
N GLY A 48 0.29 -14.64 -25.64
CA GLY A 48 -0.35 -15.81 -25.01
C GLY A 48 -1.36 -15.42 -23.92
N ASP A 49 -2.22 -14.44 -24.21
CA ASP A 49 -3.22 -13.89 -23.29
C ASP A 49 -2.71 -13.16 -22.02
N ARG A 50 -1.39 -13.03 -21.84
CA ARG A 50 -0.82 -12.30 -20.69
C ARG A 50 -1.21 -10.83 -20.63
N TRP A 51 -1.53 -10.21 -21.78
CA TRP A 51 -2.07 -8.85 -21.83
C TRP A 51 -3.35 -8.66 -21.00
N LYS A 52 -4.18 -9.70 -20.86
CA LYS A 52 -5.40 -9.66 -20.04
C LYS A 52 -5.05 -9.47 -18.56
N TYR A 53 -3.98 -10.11 -18.08
CA TYR A 53 -3.49 -9.90 -16.72
C TYR A 53 -2.85 -8.55 -16.56
N ALA A 54 -2.04 -8.10 -17.52
CA ALA A 54 -1.43 -6.77 -17.45
C ALA A 54 -2.50 -5.67 -17.33
N ALA A 55 -3.57 -5.77 -18.13
CA ALA A 55 -4.70 -4.86 -18.05
C ALA A 55 -5.44 -4.93 -16.71
N ARG A 56 -5.73 -6.15 -16.20
CA ARG A 56 -6.39 -6.34 -14.89
C ARG A 56 -5.54 -5.79 -13.76
N THR A 57 -4.23 -6.04 -13.80
CA THR A 57 -3.25 -5.54 -12.84
C THR A 57 -3.22 -4.01 -12.81
N ALA A 58 -3.27 -3.34 -13.96
CA ALA A 58 -3.34 -1.88 -14.03
C ALA A 58 -4.59 -1.37 -13.29
N VAL A 59 -5.76 -1.95 -13.58
CA VAL A 59 -7.04 -1.58 -12.96
C VAL A 59 -7.01 -1.84 -11.45
N ALA A 60 -6.52 -3.00 -11.02
CA ALA A 60 -6.42 -3.35 -9.60
C ALA A 60 -5.47 -2.40 -8.84
N THR A 61 -4.34 -2.05 -9.46
CA THR A 61 -3.36 -1.13 -8.86
C THR A 61 -3.96 0.26 -8.64
N LEU A 62 -4.64 0.80 -9.67
CA LEU A 62 -5.33 2.08 -9.56
C LEU A 62 -6.47 2.03 -8.54
N GLN A 63 -7.29 0.98 -8.56
CA GLN A 63 -8.40 0.89 -7.61
C GLN A 63 -7.96 0.73 -6.17
N SER A 64 -6.89 -0.04 -5.93
CA SER A 64 -6.29 -0.10 -4.60
C SER A 64 -5.80 1.28 -4.14
N SER A 65 -5.09 2.01 -5.01
CA SER A 65 -4.61 3.36 -4.67
C SER A 65 -5.74 4.35 -4.37
N ILE A 66 -6.88 4.26 -5.08
CA ILE A 66 -8.08 5.05 -4.80
C ILE A 66 -8.64 4.68 -3.42
N GLY A 67 -8.77 3.39 -3.12
CA GLY A 67 -9.24 2.90 -1.83
C GLY A 67 -8.37 3.37 -0.67
N GLY A 68 -7.05 3.23 -0.81
CA GLY A 68 -6.09 3.72 0.18
C GLY A 68 -6.13 5.22 0.37
N GLY A 69 -6.12 5.99 -0.73
CA GLY A 69 -6.19 7.45 -0.67
C GLY A 69 -7.48 7.95 -0.02
N LEU A 70 -8.64 7.38 -0.37
CA LEU A 70 -9.91 7.73 0.27
C LEU A 70 -9.90 7.41 1.77
N ALA A 71 -9.38 6.24 2.15
CA ALA A 71 -9.30 5.84 3.55
C ALA A 71 -8.35 6.75 4.34
N GLY A 72 -7.17 7.06 3.79
CA GLY A 72 -6.18 7.94 4.40
C GLY A 72 -6.65 9.38 4.52
N MET A 73 -7.26 9.94 3.47
CA MET A 73 -7.86 11.29 3.54
C MET A 73 -8.97 11.35 4.58
N SER A 74 -9.85 10.34 4.61
CA SER A 74 -10.95 10.27 5.58
C SER A 74 -10.44 10.18 7.02
N LEU A 75 -9.43 9.32 7.25
CA LEU A 75 -8.81 9.15 8.57
C LEU A 75 -8.06 10.41 9.01
N SER A 76 -7.32 11.05 8.08
CA SER A 76 -6.58 12.28 8.37
C SER A 76 -7.55 13.41 8.74
N TRP A 77 -8.65 13.57 7.98
CA TRP A 77 -9.68 14.55 8.31
C TRP A 77 -10.34 14.28 9.66
N TYR A 78 -10.65 13.01 9.96
CA TYR A 78 -11.25 12.63 11.23
C TYR A 78 -10.34 12.95 12.43
N LYS A 79 -9.05 12.60 12.34
CA LYS A 79 -8.07 12.80 13.41
C LYS A 79 -7.62 14.25 13.57
N ASN A 80 -7.31 14.91 12.45
CA ASN A 80 -6.57 16.18 12.44
C ASN A 80 -7.45 17.38 12.05
N ARG A 81 -8.70 17.15 11.60
CA ARG A 81 -9.61 18.16 11.03
C ARG A 81 -9.04 18.89 9.80
N ARG A 82 -8.01 18.32 9.19
CA ARG A 82 -7.35 18.74 7.95
C ARG A 82 -6.67 17.53 7.31
N LEU A 83 -6.32 17.65 6.04
CA LEU A 83 -5.59 16.59 5.32
C LEU A 83 -4.08 16.78 5.52
N GLU A 84 -3.46 15.89 6.28
CA GLU A 84 -2.01 15.85 6.44
C GLU A 84 -1.37 15.19 5.22
N VAL A 85 -0.35 15.83 4.66
CA VAL A 85 0.36 15.33 3.47
C VAL A 85 0.98 13.95 3.74
N ALA A 86 1.54 13.74 4.94
CA ALA A 86 2.11 12.46 5.34
C ALA A 86 1.07 11.32 5.31
N ASP A 87 -0.13 11.56 5.84
CA ASP A 87 -1.19 10.55 5.87
C ASP A 87 -1.66 10.19 4.46
N VAL A 88 -1.84 11.20 3.59
CA VAL A 88 -2.26 10.98 2.20
C VAL A 88 -1.19 10.22 1.41
N VAL A 89 0.08 10.63 1.51
CA VAL A 89 1.18 9.95 0.82
C VAL A 89 1.31 8.50 1.30
N ASN A 90 1.39 8.27 2.61
CA ASN A 90 1.60 6.93 3.16
C ASN A 90 0.39 6.01 2.97
N SER A 91 -0.84 6.54 2.94
CA SER A 91 -2.03 5.72 2.65
C SER A 91 -2.08 5.24 1.20
N VAL A 92 -1.73 6.10 0.23
CA VAL A 92 -1.64 5.71 -1.18
C VAL A 92 -0.52 4.67 -1.38
N LEU A 93 0.66 4.92 -0.83
CA LEU A 93 1.79 3.98 -0.93
C LEU A 93 1.50 2.65 -0.23
N GLY A 94 0.90 2.67 0.96
CA GLY A 94 0.50 1.46 1.70
C GLY A 94 -0.50 0.61 0.92
N ALA A 95 -1.45 1.24 0.21
CA ALA A 95 -2.39 0.53 -0.64
C ALA A 95 -1.74 -0.06 -1.90
N LEU A 96 -0.78 0.64 -2.50
CA LEU A 96 0.02 0.10 -3.62
C LEU A 96 0.85 -1.12 -3.19
N VAL A 97 1.47 -1.08 -2.01
CA VAL A 97 2.13 -2.26 -1.43
C VAL A 97 1.13 -3.40 -1.21
N SER A 98 -0.03 -3.09 -0.61
CA SER A 98 -1.04 -4.09 -0.25
C SER A 98 -1.59 -4.89 -1.42
N ILE A 99 -1.72 -4.28 -2.61
CA ILE A 99 -2.25 -4.97 -3.79
C ILE A 99 -1.21 -5.78 -4.54
N THR A 100 0.08 -5.51 -4.31
CA THR A 100 1.20 -6.00 -5.12
C THR A 100 1.24 -7.53 -5.22
N ALA A 101 0.96 -8.25 -4.12
CA ALA A 101 1.06 -9.72 -4.08
C ALA A 101 0.12 -10.44 -5.06
N GLY A 102 -1.06 -9.89 -5.34
CA GLY A 102 -2.11 -10.57 -6.09
C GLY A 102 -2.82 -9.69 -7.13
N CYS A 103 -2.23 -8.56 -7.51
CA CYS A 103 -2.85 -7.54 -8.37
C CYS A 103 -3.46 -8.08 -9.68
N ALA A 104 -2.89 -9.15 -10.25
CA ALA A 104 -3.40 -9.78 -11.47
C ALA A 104 -4.61 -10.72 -11.25
N LEU A 105 -4.88 -11.08 -10.00
CA LEU A 105 -5.80 -12.14 -9.59
C LEU A 105 -7.03 -11.62 -8.84
N PHE A 106 -6.95 -10.41 -8.28
CA PHE A 106 -8.07 -9.78 -7.61
C PHE A 106 -9.08 -9.19 -8.60
N THR A 107 -10.34 -9.17 -8.18
CA THR A 107 -11.39 -8.38 -8.83
C THR A 107 -11.25 -6.90 -8.45
N THR A 108 -11.89 -6.03 -9.22
CA THR A 108 -11.91 -4.58 -9.01
C THR A 108 -12.36 -4.19 -7.59
N TRP A 109 -13.40 -4.86 -7.08
CA TRP A 109 -13.93 -4.61 -5.73
C TRP A 109 -12.99 -5.09 -4.63
N GLU A 110 -12.36 -6.25 -4.81
CA GLU A 110 -11.35 -6.74 -3.86
C GLU A 110 -10.14 -5.80 -3.82
N ALA A 111 -9.70 -5.32 -4.98
CA ALA A 111 -8.58 -4.40 -5.05
C ALA A 111 -8.83 -3.09 -4.28
N LEU A 112 -10.03 -2.51 -4.44
CA LEU A 112 -10.46 -1.34 -3.67
C LEU A 112 -10.44 -1.61 -2.16
N PHE A 113 -11.01 -2.74 -1.73
CA PHE A 113 -11.07 -3.13 -0.32
C PHE A 113 -9.69 -3.39 0.29
N ILE A 114 -8.83 -4.11 -0.42
CA ILE A 114 -7.44 -4.35 -0.02
C ILE A 114 -6.69 -3.02 0.15
N GLY A 115 -6.92 -2.08 -0.77
CA GLY A 115 -6.36 -0.74 -0.72
C GLY A 115 -6.83 0.06 0.49
N ILE A 116 -8.13 0.03 0.81
CA ILE A 116 -8.68 0.68 2.01
C ILE A 116 -7.98 0.17 3.26
N ILE A 117 -7.90 -1.15 3.44
CA ILE A 117 -7.24 -1.74 4.62
C ILE A 117 -5.74 -1.38 4.63
N GLY A 118 -5.08 -1.48 3.49
CA GLY A 118 -3.68 -1.12 3.34
C GLY A 118 -3.36 0.32 3.74
N GLY A 119 -4.18 1.27 3.27
CA GLY A 119 -4.04 2.68 3.60
C GLY A 119 -4.34 3.00 5.06
N LEU A 120 -5.29 2.28 5.68
CA LEU A 120 -5.54 2.41 7.11
C LEU A 120 -4.38 1.85 7.95
N ILE A 121 -3.87 0.67 7.59
CA ILE A 121 -2.70 0.08 8.27
C ILE A 121 -1.52 1.04 8.23
N SER A 122 -1.20 1.60 7.05
CA SER A 122 -0.01 2.44 6.92
C SER A 122 -0.07 3.69 7.80
N VAL A 123 -1.24 4.34 7.91
CA VAL A 123 -1.43 5.55 8.72
C VAL A 123 -1.56 5.24 10.21
N MET A 124 -2.29 4.18 10.59
CA MET A 124 -2.55 3.87 11.99
C MET A 124 -1.35 3.23 12.70
N ALA A 125 -0.46 2.56 11.97
CA ALA A 125 0.68 1.89 12.59
C ALA A 125 1.90 2.80 12.81
N MET A 126 2.02 3.94 12.11
CA MET A 126 3.13 4.88 12.35
C MET A 126 3.21 5.33 13.83
N PRO A 127 2.13 5.82 14.47
CA PRO A 127 2.17 6.18 15.89
C PRO A 127 2.47 5.01 16.83
N LEU A 128 2.22 3.75 16.40
CA LEU A 128 2.56 2.58 17.20
C LEU A 128 4.08 2.35 17.22
N PHE A 129 4.78 2.60 16.11
CA PHE A 129 6.24 2.53 16.08
C PHE A 129 6.88 3.64 16.93
N ASP A 130 6.31 4.84 16.91
CA ASP A 130 6.77 5.93 17.78
C ASP A 130 6.63 5.59 19.27
N LYS A 131 5.52 4.94 19.67
CA LYS A 131 5.34 4.40 21.05
C LYS A 131 6.34 3.33 21.45
N LEU A 132 6.95 2.66 20.46
CA LEU A 132 8.01 1.67 20.68
C LEU A 132 9.41 2.30 20.60
N HIS A 133 9.49 3.62 20.46
CA HIS A 133 10.72 4.37 20.19
C HIS A 133 11.50 3.85 18.97
N ILE A 134 10.76 3.39 17.94
CA ILE A 134 11.31 3.00 16.65
C ILE A 134 11.14 4.20 15.70
N ASP A 135 12.25 4.91 15.51
CA ASP A 135 12.26 6.11 14.67
C ASP A 135 12.31 5.74 13.18
N ASP A 136 11.14 5.84 12.55
CA ASP A 136 10.96 5.62 11.12
C ASP A 136 10.57 6.95 10.44
N PRO A 137 11.54 7.69 9.87
CA PRO A 137 11.32 9.06 9.39
C PRO A 137 10.29 9.19 8.27
N VAL A 138 10.03 8.10 7.53
CA VAL A 138 9.13 8.09 6.38
C VAL A 138 7.96 7.12 6.54
N GLY A 139 7.93 6.34 7.61
CA GLY A 139 6.93 5.28 7.83
C GLY A 139 7.16 4.05 6.95
N ALA A 140 8.39 3.77 6.53
CA ALA A 140 8.74 2.66 5.64
C ALA A 140 8.33 1.29 6.22
N THR A 141 8.48 1.10 7.52
CA THR A 141 8.12 -0.13 8.26
C THR A 141 6.61 -0.35 8.21
N SER A 142 5.84 0.73 8.34
CA SER A 142 4.38 0.70 8.23
C SER A 142 3.94 0.39 6.79
N VAL A 143 4.43 1.18 5.83
CA VAL A 143 4.06 1.10 4.41
C VAL A 143 4.53 -0.18 3.75
N HIS A 144 5.76 -0.64 4.00
CA HIS A 144 6.32 -1.82 3.34
C HIS A 144 6.23 -3.08 4.20
N GLY A 145 6.49 -2.97 5.50
CA GLY A 145 6.45 -4.11 6.41
C GLY A 145 5.03 -4.59 6.66
N LEU A 146 4.20 -3.75 7.30
CA LEU A 146 2.86 -4.15 7.71
C LEU A 146 1.88 -4.28 6.54
N CYS A 147 1.88 -3.33 5.59
CA CYS A 147 1.05 -3.48 4.40
C CYS A 147 1.54 -4.64 3.50
N GLY A 148 2.84 -4.94 3.49
CA GLY A 148 3.37 -6.11 2.79
C GLY A 148 2.90 -7.42 3.44
N MET A 149 2.90 -7.49 4.77
CA MET A 149 2.29 -8.60 5.51
C MET A 149 0.80 -8.74 5.18
N TRP A 150 0.07 -7.62 5.16
CA TRP A 150 -1.33 -7.61 4.75
C TRP A 150 -1.52 -8.11 3.30
N ALA A 151 -0.65 -7.74 2.36
CA ALA A 151 -0.70 -8.23 0.98
C ALA A 151 -0.63 -9.77 0.91
N MET A 152 0.26 -10.37 1.71
CA MET A 152 0.44 -11.83 1.78
C MET A 152 -0.74 -12.53 2.46
N ILE A 153 -1.41 -11.88 3.40
CA ILE A 153 -2.65 -12.38 3.99
C ILE A 153 -3.79 -12.27 2.98
N ALA A 154 -3.96 -11.11 2.35
CA ALA A 154 -5.03 -10.83 1.40
C ALA A 154 -5.03 -11.80 0.21
N ILE A 155 -3.85 -12.13 -0.33
CA ILE A 155 -3.74 -13.12 -1.42
C ILE A 155 -4.19 -14.50 -0.96
N GLY A 156 -3.85 -14.90 0.27
CA GLY A 156 -4.27 -16.18 0.86
C GLY A 156 -5.76 -16.26 1.21
N LEU A 157 -6.43 -15.11 1.37
CA LEU A 157 -7.86 -15.05 1.70
C LEU A 157 -8.75 -14.94 0.46
N LEU A 158 -8.39 -14.07 -0.49
CA LEU A 158 -9.36 -13.53 -1.47
C LEU A 158 -9.16 -14.03 -2.90
N VAL A 159 -7.98 -14.57 -3.25
CA VAL A 159 -7.70 -14.95 -4.64
C VAL A 159 -8.62 -16.07 -5.13
N LYS A 160 -9.20 -15.88 -6.31
CA LYS A 160 -9.92 -16.94 -7.03
C LYS A 160 -8.95 -17.86 -7.74
N LYS A 161 -9.35 -19.13 -7.88
CA LYS A 161 -8.66 -20.10 -8.73
C LYS A 161 -8.50 -19.51 -10.14
N ASP A 162 -7.25 -19.44 -10.57
CA ASP A 162 -6.90 -18.93 -11.88
C ASP A 162 -7.07 -20.03 -12.94
N SER A 163 -7.94 -19.79 -13.93
CA SER A 163 -8.27 -20.74 -14.98
C SER A 163 -7.53 -20.51 -16.29
N LEU A 164 -6.87 -19.36 -16.48
CA LEU A 164 -6.28 -19.01 -17.78
C LEU A 164 -4.76 -19.30 -17.83
N LEU A 165 -3.98 -18.85 -16.84
CA LEU A 165 -2.54 -19.10 -16.77
C LEU A 165 -2.12 -20.03 -15.63
N SER A 166 -3.09 -20.56 -14.88
CA SER A 166 -2.86 -21.44 -13.73
C SER A 166 -1.86 -20.85 -12.71
N MET A 167 -1.83 -19.52 -12.53
CA MET A 167 -0.90 -18.83 -11.62
C MET A 167 -1.06 -19.28 -10.17
N THR A 168 -2.26 -19.70 -9.80
CA THR A 168 -2.61 -20.24 -8.47
C THR A 168 -2.28 -21.71 -8.28
N LYS A 169 -1.76 -22.40 -9.31
CA LYS A 169 -1.55 -23.87 -9.33
C LYS A 169 -2.82 -24.63 -8.90
N GLY A 170 -3.98 -24.12 -9.29
CA GLY A 170 -5.28 -24.70 -9.01
C GLY A 170 -5.84 -24.47 -7.60
N LYS A 171 -5.19 -23.65 -6.77
CA LYS A 171 -5.65 -23.28 -5.42
C LYS A 171 -6.53 -22.02 -5.45
N SER A 172 -7.37 -21.86 -4.43
CA SER A 172 -8.09 -20.62 -4.13
C SER A 172 -7.72 -20.12 -2.74
N GLY A 173 -8.02 -18.86 -2.47
CA GLY A 173 -7.95 -18.30 -1.13
C GLY A 173 -9.01 -18.91 -0.21
N LEU A 174 -8.80 -18.82 1.09
CA LEU A 174 -9.65 -19.45 2.11
C LEU A 174 -11.14 -19.09 2.00
N LEU A 175 -11.46 -17.90 1.47
CA LEU A 175 -12.84 -17.41 1.34
C LEU A 175 -13.43 -17.64 -0.07
N ARG A 176 -12.83 -18.51 -0.90
CA ARG A 176 -13.16 -18.69 -2.32
C ARG A 176 -13.25 -20.15 -2.76
#